data_AF-A0A817ECR1-F1
#
_entry.id   AF-A0A817ECR1-F1
#
_cell.length_a   1.000
_cell.length_b   1.000
_cell.length_c   1.000
_cell.angle_alpha   90.00
_cell.angle_beta   90.00
_cell.angle_gamma   90.00
#
_symmetry.space_group_name_H-M   'P 1'
#
loop_
_entity.id
_entity.type
_entity.pdbx_description
1 polymer ?
#
loop_
_entity_poly.entity_id
_entity_poly.type
_entity_poly.pdbx_seq_one_letter_code
_entity_poly.pdbx_strand_id
1 'polypeptide(L)'
;MVDVMYASQFQQRAPKLNPIKPDRKLELDKAALECIIIDGRPFGEFRRLGMSKFLNIICPGYRGPSRKTVRRQLGLSYHKYRQELRIALASVNAIAITVDIWTKKQTSFICLTGHVFNNKYESISIVLGFRRLSGAHRADNIKKYILYEMQNLEIEEKVCAIVSDNGSNIKKAINEIKPGQRFSCIAHNINLVVRNGLKIWEPVEKKKKKVAQATTTNTFIYSSDSDDDEMSEPDRADIPEELEDEGDEDCKRIEYNEGDENNTGGEDFDEDESSTGSDNPSDSGGGDYISEDEFVLGVESEDEHDDNYEGEDDKEEHLIEPYRTQLFVYRLIERVRACVTNIHNTRAIYDYVKKQAKTSEPKIKAGLVSDFIIRWNTTFIMIDRFNNHRFIIDNVNSQPYRIPDISTVQRMILSSKKFEFTNNDWFNLMDLHVVLKPFFISTNIISAKNYPTLGAGYSVQYALRYFLFGSAENDSSWLKSLKFCLRQTFELYFDEKIEKHQKDTSLVSY
;
A
#
# COMPACT_ATOMS: atom_id res chain seq x y z
N MET A 1 -30.39 -10.36 22.03
CA MET A 1 -30.76 -10.94 23.35
C MET A 1 -29.55 -11.12 24.26
N VAL A 2 -28.40 -11.62 23.78
CA VAL A 2 -27.18 -11.80 24.60
C VAL A 2 -26.62 -10.47 25.14
N ASP A 3 -26.59 -9.41 24.31
CA ASP A 3 -25.94 -8.14 24.64
C ASP A 3 -26.61 -7.37 25.79
N VAL A 4 -27.93 -7.49 25.92
CA VAL A 4 -28.71 -6.81 26.97
C VAL A 4 -28.42 -7.39 28.37
N MET A 5 -28.09 -8.68 28.47
CA MET A 5 -27.77 -9.32 29.76
C MET A 5 -26.37 -8.99 30.28
N TYR A 6 -25.45 -8.52 29.43
CA TYR A 6 -24.11 -8.11 29.87
C TYR A 6 -24.04 -6.67 30.40
N ALA A 7 -25.02 -5.82 30.07
CA ALA A 7 -25.08 -4.43 30.53
C ALA A 7 -25.53 -4.30 31.99
N SER A 8 -26.50 -5.12 32.43
CA SER A 8 -27.18 -4.95 33.72
C SER A 8 -26.38 -5.39 34.96
N GLN A 9 -25.27 -6.11 34.80
CA GLN A 9 -24.47 -6.62 35.93
C GLN A 9 -23.32 -5.71 36.37
N PHE A 10 -23.12 -4.55 35.73
CA PHE A 10 -22.00 -3.63 36.04
C PHE A 10 -22.42 -2.25 36.58
N GLN A 11 -23.65 -2.10 37.09
CA GLN A 11 -24.15 -0.89 37.75
C GLN A 11 -24.00 -0.85 39.28
N GLN A 12 -23.20 -1.74 39.88
CA GLN A 12 -22.63 -1.43 41.19
C GLN A 12 -21.70 -0.21 41.04
N ARG A 13 -22.06 0.93 41.65
CA ARG A 13 -21.16 2.10 41.75
C ARG A 13 -19.85 1.63 42.37
N ALA A 14 -18.79 1.60 41.57
CA ALA A 14 -17.46 1.25 42.07
C ALA A 14 -17.11 2.18 43.24
N PRO A 15 -16.47 1.69 44.32
CA PRO A 15 -16.07 2.54 45.43
C PRO A 15 -15.24 3.71 44.89
N LYS A 16 -15.41 4.92 45.47
CA LYS A 16 -14.58 6.08 45.17
C LYS A 16 -13.14 5.78 45.61
N LEU A 17 -12.39 5.08 44.76
CA LEU A 17 -10.98 4.76 44.97
C LEU A 17 -10.20 6.06 45.04
N ASN A 18 -9.44 6.25 46.12
CA ASN A 18 -8.63 7.44 46.32
C ASN A 18 -7.71 7.63 45.10
N PRO A 19 -7.63 8.85 44.52
CA PRO A 19 -6.75 9.11 43.40
C PRO A 19 -5.30 8.84 43.80
N ILE A 20 -4.57 8.10 42.95
CA ILE A 20 -3.15 7.81 43.20
C ILE A 20 -2.33 9.11 43.29
N LYS A 21 -1.27 9.10 44.11
CA LYS A 21 -0.39 10.27 44.31
C LYS A 21 0.13 10.83 42.96
N PRO A 22 0.19 12.16 42.78
CA PRO A 22 0.58 12.78 41.51
C PRO A 22 1.89 12.25 40.90
N ASP A 23 2.92 12.04 41.72
CA ASP A 23 4.24 11.57 41.26
C ASP A 23 4.16 10.14 40.72
N ARG A 24 3.44 9.26 41.42
CA ARG A 24 3.20 7.88 40.98
C ARG A 24 2.32 7.84 39.73
N LYS A 25 1.39 8.79 39.58
CA LYS A 25 0.64 8.95 38.33
C LYS A 25 1.55 9.36 37.18
N LEU A 26 2.45 10.31 37.39
CA LEU A 26 3.40 10.77 36.37
C LEU A 26 4.35 9.64 35.95
N GLU A 27 4.82 8.82 36.88
CA GLU A 27 5.63 7.63 36.62
C GLU A 27 4.86 6.59 35.77
N LEU A 28 3.62 6.26 36.15
CA LEU A 28 2.79 5.31 35.41
C LEU A 28 2.38 5.83 34.02
N ASP A 29 2.06 7.12 33.90
CA ASP A 29 1.74 7.75 32.60
C ASP A 29 2.99 7.82 31.68
N LYS A 30 4.22 7.89 32.22
CA LYS A 30 5.47 7.74 31.45
C LYS A 30 5.66 6.30 30.96
N ALA A 31 5.55 5.31 31.84
CA ALA A 31 5.66 3.89 31.45
C ALA A 31 4.59 3.47 30.42
N ALA A 32 3.37 4.02 30.53
CA ALA A 32 2.31 3.83 29.54
C ALA A 32 2.65 4.47 28.18
N LEU A 33 3.29 5.64 28.17
CA LEU A 33 3.79 6.29 26.95
C LEU A 33 4.92 5.48 26.29
N GLU A 34 5.87 4.97 27.08
CA GLU A 34 6.96 4.12 26.60
C GLU A 34 6.43 2.83 25.97
N CYS A 35 5.47 2.15 26.62
CA CYS A 35 4.78 0.99 26.04
C CYS A 35 4.03 1.33 24.74
N ILE A 36 3.40 2.51 24.64
CA ILE A 36 2.76 2.98 23.40
C ILE A 36 3.78 3.14 22.26
N ILE A 37 4.96 3.69 22.55
CA ILE A 37 6.01 3.92 21.56
C ILE A 37 6.69 2.61 21.14
N ILE A 38 7.14 1.81 22.11
CA ILE A 38 7.97 0.61 21.89
C ILE A 38 7.16 -0.52 21.24
N ASP A 39 5.95 -0.78 21.73
CA ASP A 39 5.10 -1.84 21.17
C ASP A 39 4.20 -1.34 20.01
N GLY A 40 4.24 -0.05 19.68
CA GLY A 40 3.37 0.57 18.66
C GLY A 40 1.87 0.51 19.00
N ARG A 41 1.47 0.70 20.27
CA ARG A 41 0.06 0.61 20.69
C ARG A 41 -0.77 1.82 20.25
N PRO A 42 -2.10 1.68 20.09
CA PRO A 42 -2.99 2.83 19.91
C PRO A 42 -2.90 3.83 21.07
N PHE A 43 -2.95 5.14 20.79
CA PHE A 43 -2.88 6.22 21.80
C PHE A 43 -4.00 6.21 22.88
N GLY A 44 -4.94 5.28 22.82
CA GLY A 44 -6.00 5.10 23.81
C GLY A 44 -5.97 3.74 24.51
N GLU A 45 -4.92 2.92 24.33
CA GLU A 45 -4.88 1.53 24.80
C GLU A 45 -5.10 1.44 26.32
N PHE A 46 -4.41 2.29 27.09
CA PHE A 46 -4.52 2.43 28.55
C PHE A 46 -5.85 3.03 29.07
N ARG A 47 -6.88 3.14 28.20
CA ARG A 47 -8.27 3.44 28.58
C ARG A 47 -9.31 2.48 27.99
N ARG A 48 -8.91 1.45 27.22
CA ARG A 48 -9.86 0.46 26.66
C ARG A 48 -10.41 -0.42 27.77
N LEU A 49 -11.69 -0.80 27.68
CA LEU A 49 -12.44 -1.50 28.74
C LEU A 49 -11.66 -2.63 29.43
N GLY A 50 -11.06 -3.55 28.68
CA GLY A 50 -10.27 -4.66 29.24
C GLY A 50 -8.97 -4.20 29.93
N MET A 51 -8.25 -3.25 29.32
CA MET A 51 -7.02 -2.69 29.89
C MET A 51 -7.33 -1.88 31.16
N SER A 52 -8.39 -1.07 31.17
CA SER A 52 -8.86 -0.34 32.36
C SER A 52 -9.24 -1.30 33.50
N LYS A 53 -9.89 -2.44 33.20
CA LYS A 53 -10.19 -3.48 34.21
C LYS A 53 -8.90 -4.11 34.77
N PHE A 54 -7.94 -4.43 33.92
CA PHE A 54 -6.62 -4.97 34.32
C PHE A 54 -5.81 -3.98 35.18
N LEU A 55 -5.72 -2.72 34.76
CA LEU A 55 -5.02 -1.66 35.50
C LEU A 55 -5.66 -1.39 36.86
N ASN A 56 -6.99 -1.39 36.96
CA ASN A 56 -7.70 -1.22 38.25
C ASN A 56 -7.43 -2.36 39.26
N ILE A 57 -7.08 -3.57 38.79
CA ILE A 57 -6.70 -4.69 39.67
C ILE A 57 -5.27 -4.52 40.19
N ILE A 58 -4.34 -4.08 39.33
CA ILE A 58 -2.91 -3.94 39.66
C ILE A 58 -2.61 -2.64 40.43
N CYS A 59 -3.27 -1.54 40.05
CA CYS A 59 -3.10 -0.22 40.66
C CYS A 59 -4.47 0.46 40.81
N PRO A 60 -5.24 0.11 41.86
CA PRO A 60 -6.54 0.74 42.13
C PRO A 60 -6.43 2.27 42.18
N GLY A 61 -7.35 2.96 41.49
CA GLY A 61 -7.34 4.42 41.37
C GLY A 61 -6.50 4.98 40.22
N TYR A 62 -5.75 4.14 39.48
CA TYR A 62 -5.01 4.59 38.29
C TYR A 62 -5.90 4.66 37.03
N ARG A 63 -6.29 5.88 36.62
CA ARG A 63 -6.83 6.14 35.28
C ARG A 63 -5.70 6.53 34.32
N GLY A 64 -5.38 5.64 33.38
CA GLY A 64 -4.30 5.80 32.40
C GLY A 64 -4.42 7.02 31.48
N PRO A 65 -3.38 7.33 30.69
CA PRO A 65 -3.35 8.54 29.86
C PRO A 65 -4.42 8.47 28.76
N SER A 66 -5.03 9.62 28.45
CA SER A 66 -6.00 9.73 27.35
C SER A 66 -5.31 9.91 26.00
N ARG A 67 -6.05 9.73 24.89
CA ARG A 67 -5.56 10.08 23.54
C ARG A 67 -5.05 11.53 23.44
N LYS A 68 -5.67 12.47 24.18
CA LYS A 68 -5.23 13.88 24.30
C LYS A 68 -3.91 13.97 25.09
N THR A 69 -3.82 13.25 26.21
CA THR A 69 -2.63 13.19 27.10
C THR A 69 -1.41 12.64 26.36
N VAL A 70 -1.54 11.49 25.70
CA VAL A 70 -0.47 10.83 24.94
C VAL A 70 0.03 11.75 23.83
N ARG A 71 -0.87 12.37 23.04
CA ARG A 71 -0.48 13.35 22.01
C ARG A 71 0.32 14.52 22.58
N ARG A 72 -0.10 15.09 23.72
CA ARG A 72 0.63 16.18 24.39
C ARG A 72 2.02 15.75 24.85
N GLN A 73 2.12 14.57 25.46
CA GLN A 73 3.42 14.03 25.94
C GLN A 73 4.37 13.69 24.79
N LEU A 74 3.86 13.14 23.67
CA LEU A 74 4.64 12.92 22.45
C LEU A 74 5.17 14.23 21.87
N GLY A 75 4.35 15.27 21.81
CA GLY A 75 4.78 16.61 21.35
C GLY A 75 5.90 17.19 22.21
N LEU A 76 5.73 17.18 23.53
CA LEU A 76 6.75 17.64 24.48
C LEU A 76 8.05 16.83 24.41
N SER A 77 7.97 15.55 24.06
CA SER A 77 9.14 14.65 23.96
C SER A 77 9.81 14.67 22.58
N TYR A 78 9.17 15.24 21.56
CA TYR A 78 9.63 15.18 20.16
C TYR A 78 11.02 15.81 19.96
N HIS A 79 11.23 17.00 20.50
CA HIS A 79 12.51 17.71 20.38
C HIS A 79 13.64 16.96 21.08
N LYS A 80 13.37 16.37 22.26
CA LYS A 80 14.31 15.48 22.96
C LYS A 80 14.70 14.29 22.09
N TYR A 81 13.73 13.53 21.56
CA TYR A 81 14.02 12.35 20.74
C TYR A 81 14.72 12.73 19.41
N ARG A 82 14.45 13.90 18.83
CA ARG A 82 15.19 14.42 17.67
C ARG A 82 16.64 14.78 18.00
N GLN A 83 16.89 15.35 19.19
CA GLN A 83 18.25 15.63 19.67
C GLN A 83 19.03 14.34 19.95
N GLU A 84 18.40 13.36 20.62
CA GLU A 84 18.99 12.02 20.83
C GLU A 84 19.30 11.32 19.50
N LEU A 85 18.42 11.43 18.50
CA LEU A 85 18.66 10.93 17.14
C LEU A 85 19.85 11.62 16.47
N ARG A 86 19.95 12.96 16.53
CA ARG A 86 21.11 13.70 15.97
C ARG A 86 22.41 13.28 16.64
N ILE A 87 22.43 13.14 17.97
CA ILE A 87 23.60 12.66 18.72
C ILE A 87 23.98 11.22 18.31
N ALA A 88 23.02 10.33 18.12
CA ALA A 88 23.27 8.96 17.67
C ALA A 88 23.80 8.90 16.21
N LEU A 89 23.37 9.81 15.34
CA LEU A 89 23.85 9.93 13.97
C LEU A 89 25.18 10.69 13.85
N ALA A 90 25.62 11.39 14.89
CA ALA A 90 26.89 12.12 14.91
C ALA A 90 28.10 11.18 14.68
N SER A 91 28.09 9.99 15.28
CA SER A 91 29.14 8.96 15.20
C SER A 91 29.05 8.05 13.96
N VAL A 92 28.09 8.25 13.07
CA VAL A 92 27.93 7.46 11.84
C VAL A 92 28.80 8.04 10.73
N ASN A 93 29.69 7.24 10.15
CA ASN A 93 30.57 7.67 9.06
C ASN A 93 29.86 7.78 7.70
N ALA A 94 28.86 6.93 7.43
CA ALA A 94 28.10 6.91 6.17
C ALA A 94 26.68 6.37 6.40
N ILE A 95 25.70 6.93 5.68
CA ILE A 95 24.29 6.55 5.76
C ILE A 95 23.68 6.39 4.36
N ALA A 96 22.93 5.32 4.15
CA ALA A 96 22.08 5.15 2.99
C ALA A 96 20.64 5.52 3.37
N ILE A 97 19.90 6.23 2.51
CA ILE A 97 18.53 6.68 2.79
C ILE A 97 17.57 6.03 1.80
N THR A 98 16.51 5.38 2.28
CA THR A 98 15.34 5.04 1.46
C THR A 98 14.27 6.12 1.61
N VAL A 99 13.79 6.66 0.49
CA VAL A 99 12.68 7.62 0.45
C VAL A 99 11.46 6.94 -0.15
N ASP A 100 10.37 6.89 0.61
CA ASP A 100 9.07 6.36 0.18
C ASP A 100 8.01 7.47 0.19
N ILE A 101 7.15 7.50 -0.83
CA ILE A 101 6.04 8.46 -0.96
C ILE A 101 4.77 7.68 -1.33
N TRP A 102 3.70 7.86 -0.55
CA TRP A 102 2.41 7.24 -0.85
C TRP A 102 1.24 8.19 -0.59
N THR A 103 0.15 7.98 -1.32
CA THR A 103 -1.11 8.73 -1.18
C THR A 103 -2.22 7.81 -0.68
N LYS A 104 -2.99 8.28 0.31
CA LYS A 104 -4.17 7.59 0.86
C LYS A 104 -5.28 8.62 1.14
N LYS A 105 -6.45 8.45 0.51
CA LYS A 105 -7.61 9.36 0.63
C LYS A 105 -7.22 10.84 0.47
N GLN A 106 -6.68 11.20 -0.70
CA GLN A 106 -6.17 12.54 -1.04
C GLN A 106 -5.10 13.12 -0.07
N THR A 107 -4.56 12.31 0.84
CA THR A 107 -3.51 12.72 1.77
C THR A 107 -2.22 11.97 1.45
N SER A 108 -1.16 12.72 1.19
CA SER A 108 0.13 12.20 0.77
C SER A 108 1.14 12.28 1.89
N PHE A 109 2.01 11.28 1.99
CA PHE A 109 3.04 11.18 3.01
C PHE A 109 4.39 10.90 2.35
N ILE A 110 5.44 11.44 2.95
CA ILE A 110 6.84 11.16 2.63
C ILE A 110 7.52 10.64 3.89
N CYS A 111 8.33 9.60 3.73
CA CYS A 111 9.13 9.00 4.78
C CYS A 111 10.58 8.85 4.33
N LEU A 112 11.51 9.40 5.10
CA LEU A 112 12.94 9.12 5.00
C LEU A 112 13.29 8.08 6.06
N THR A 113 13.81 6.93 5.64
CA THR A 113 14.42 5.95 6.55
C THR A 113 15.91 5.84 6.22
N GLY A 114 16.76 6.14 7.20
CA GLY A 114 18.20 5.98 7.11
C GLY A 114 18.60 4.56 7.51
N HIS A 115 19.65 4.06 6.89
CA HIS A 115 20.18 2.71 7.09
C HIS A 115 21.68 2.82 7.33
N VAL A 116 22.10 2.31 8.48
CA VAL A 116 23.47 2.38 8.99
C VAL A 116 23.92 1.01 9.49
N PHE A 117 25.22 0.79 9.59
CA PHE A 117 25.77 -0.33 10.35
C PHE A 117 26.27 0.16 11.71
N ASN A 118 26.01 -0.59 12.76
CA ASN A 118 26.60 -0.31 14.07
C ASN A 118 27.98 -0.95 14.23
N ASN A 119 28.61 -0.74 15.39
CA ASN A 119 29.95 -1.26 15.72
C ASN A 119 30.03 -2.81 15.81
N LYS A 120 28.92 -3.53 15.62
CA LYS A 120 28.85 -5.00 15.53
C LYS A 120 28.54 -5.48 14.10
N TYR A 121 28.52 -4.58 13.11
CA TYR A 121 28.07 -4.83 11.73
C TYR A 121 26.60 -5.24 11.60
N GLU A 122 25.76 -4.95 12.60
CA GLU A 122 24.31 -5.13 12.53
C GLU A 122 23.69 -3.96 11.74
N SER A 123 22.81 -4.26 10.79
CA SER A 123 22.09 -3.27 9.98
C SER A 123 20.95 -2.65 10.79
N ILE A 124 20.94 -1.33 10.95
CA ILE A 124 19.89 -0.58 11.67
C ILE A 124 19.18 0.36 10.70
N SER A 125 17.86 0.20 10.58
CA SER A 125 16.97 1.13 9.87
C SER A 125 16.31 2.08 10.87
N ILE A 126 16.42 3.39 10.65
CA ILE A 126 15.91 4.45 11.54
C ILE A 126 15.05 5.43 10.73
N VAL A 127 13.84 5.76 11.19
CA VAL A 127 13.04 6.82 10.57
C VAL A 127 13.68 8.16 10.87
N LEU A 128 14.22 8.83 9.84
CA LEU A 128 14.85 10.14 9.94
C LEU A 128 13.80 11.24 9.97
N GLY A 129 12.80 11.13 9.09
CA GLY A 129 11.72 12.11 8.95
C GLY A 129 10.46 11.47 8.38
N PHE A 130 9.31 11.90 8.87
CA PHE A 130 7.99 11.52 8.36
C PHE A 130 7.09 12.76 8.33
N ARG A 131 6.58 13.13 7.15
CA ARG A 131 5.75 14.34 6.99
C ARG A 131 4.58 14.08 6.03
N ARG A 132 3.45 14.74 6.26
CA ARG A 132 2.39 14.92 5.26
C ARG A 132 2.90 15.89 4.18
N LEU A 133 2.87 15.49 2.92
CA LEU A 133 3.05 16.44 1.82
C LEU A 133 1.74 17.23 1.63
N SER A 134 1.85 18.56 1.63
CA SER A 134 0.78 19.53 1.37
C SER A 134 1.07 20.29 0.08
N GLY A 135 0.01 20.65 -0.66
CA GLY A 135 0.15 21.27 -1.98
C GLY A 135 0.64 20.28 -3.05
N ALA A 136 1.10 20.82 -4.18
CA ALA A 136 1.56 20.01 -5.30
C ALA A 136 2.84 19.22 -4.95
N HIS A 137 2.90 17.95 -5.35
CA HIS A 137 4.08 17.07 -5.18
C HIS A 137 5.22 17.42 -6.16
N ARG A 138 5.52 18.71 -6.38
CA ARG A 138 6.62 19.15 -7.25
C ARG A 138 7.96 18.60 -6.74
N ALA A 139 8.90 18.37 -7.66
CA ALA A 139 10.24 17.89 -7.33
C ALA A 139 10.92 18.79 -6.28
N ASP A 140 10.77 20.09 -6.47
CA ASP A 140 11.30 21.17 -5.64
C ASP A 140 10.84 21.06 -4.17
N ASN A 141 9.55 20.74 -3.94
CA ASN A 141 8.99 20.52 -2.60
C ASN A 141 9.52 19.23 -1.95
N ILE A 142 9.69 18.16 -2.74
CA ILE A 142 10.27 16.88 -2.26
C ILE A 142 11.74 17.08 -1.89
N LYS A 143 12.51 17.79 -2.74
CA LYS A 143 13.92 18.13 -2.52
C LYS A 143 14.10 19.02 -1.28
N LYS A 144 13.32 20.11 -1.15
CA LYS A 144 13.36 20.98 0.03
C LYS A 144 13.08 20.21 1.33
N TYR A 145 12.16 19.24 1.30
CA TYR A 145 11.93 18.39 2.48
C TYR A 145 13.09 17.44 2.79
N ILE A 146 13.65 16.76 1.78
CA ILE A 146 14.75 15.81 1.97
C ILE A 146 16.00 16.54 2.52
N LEU A 147 16.39 17.66 1.92
CA LEU A 147 17.52 18.49 2.36
C LEU A 147 17.31 19.02 3.79
N TYR A 148 16.11 19.53 4.10
CA TYR A 148 15.76 19.99 5.44
C TYR A 148 16.00 18.90 6.51
N GLU A 149 15.56 17.65 6.26
CA GLU A 149 15.77 16.57 7.23
C GLU A 149 17.24 16.10 7.30
N MET A 150 17.99 16.16 6.20
CA MET A 150 19.43 15.87 6.19
C MET A 150 20.23 16.91 7.00
N GLN A 151 19.87 18.19 6.88
CA GLN A 151 20.53 19.31 7.54
C GLN A 151 20.20 19.37 9.04
N ASN A 152 18.93 19.24 9.42
CA ASN A 152 18.50 19.23 10.83
C ASN A 152 19.03 18.02 11.63
N LEU A 153 19.55 16.98 10.95
CA LEU A 153 20.17 15.81 11.57
C LEU A 153 21.70 15.78 11.40
N GLU A 154 22.31 16.79 10.76
CA GLU A 154 23.75 16.87 10.49
C GLU A 154 24.31 15.61 9.78
N ILE A 155 23.54 15.11 8.80
CA ILE A 155 23.87 13.91 8.01
C ILE A 155 24.11 14.14 6.54
N GLU A 156 23.93 15.35 6.00
CA GLU A 156 24.03 15.64 4.55
C GLU A 156 25.33 15.08 3.94
N GLU A 157 26.50 15.51 4.42
CA GLU A 157 27.83 15.01 3.99
C GLU A 157 28.08 13.50 4.23
N LYS A 158 27.23 12.82 5.00
CA LYS A 158 27.33 11.37 5.27
C LYS A 158 26.49 10.54 4.31
N VAL A 159 25.63 11.14 3.46
CA VAL A 159 24.71 10.40 2.59
C VAL A 159 25.47 9.78 1.41
N CYS A 160 25.69 8.46 1.46
CA CYS A 160 26.38 7.74 0.39
C CYS A 160 25.43 7.30 -0.75
N ALA A 161 24.17 6.99 -0.43
CA ALA A 161 23.19 6.46 -1.37
C ALA A 161 21.76 6.88 -1.02
N ILE A 162 20.94 7.16 -2.03
CA ILE A 162 19.51 7.47 -1.87
C ILE A 162 18.68 6.52 -2.75
N VAL A 163 17.89 5.64 -2.14
CA VAL A 163 17.04 4.67 -2.83
C VAL A 163 15.60 5.21 -2.89
N SER A 164 15.02 5.28 -4.08
CA SER A 164 13.61 5.68 -4.26
C SER A 164 12.87 4.81 -5.27
N ASP A 165 11.56 4.96 -5.34
CA ASP A 165 10.77 4.49 -6.49
C ASP A 165 11.09 5.30 -7.77
N ASN A 166 10.48 4.95 -8.91
CA ASN A 166 10.74 5.64 -10.19
C ASN A 166 9.74 6.76 -10.52
N GLY A 167 8.98 7.29 -9.55
CA GLY A 167 8.09 8.43 -9.76
C GLY A 167 8.86 9.64 -10.30
N SER A 168 8.28 10.32 -11.30
CA SER A 168 8.95 11.41 -12.03
C SER A 168 9.51 12.50 -11.11
N ASN A 169 8.68 12.95 -10.16
CA ASN A 169 8.98 14.12 -9.35
C ASN A 169 10.01 13.80 -8.26
N ILE A 170 9.95 12.61 -7.65
CA ILE A 170 10.95 12.13 -6.69
C ILE A 170 12.28 11.79 -7.38
N LYS A 171 12.24 11.23 -8.60
CA LYS A 171 13.44 11.02 -9.42
C LYS A 171 14.11 12.35 -9.77
N LYS A 172 13.36 13.38 -10.22
CA LYS A 172 13.90 14.73 -10.45
C LYS A 172 14.47 15.31 -9.15
N ALA A 173 13.71 15.30 -8.07
CA ALA A 173 14.10 15.86 -6.78
C ALA A 173 15.45 15.33 -6.27
N ILE A 174 15.62 14.00 -6.27
CA ILE A 174 16.83 13.36 -5.73
C ILE A 174 18.00 13.47 -6.72
N ASN A 175 17.77 13.45 -8.03
CA ASN A 175 18.84 13.68 -9.03
C ASN A 175 19.45 15.09 -8.94
N GLU A 176 18.77 16.05 -8.32
CA GLU A 176 19.27 17.40 -8.06
C GLU A 176 19.74 17.62 -6.62
N ILE A 177 19.85 16.55 -5.81
CA ILE A 177 20.50 16.59 -4.50
C ILE A 177 21.97 16.18 -4.68
N LYS A 178 22.84 16.84 -3.93
CA LYS A 178 24.22 16.46 -3.68
C LYS A 178 24.42 16.60 -2.17
N PRO A 179 25.05 15.64 -1.47
CA PRO A 179 25.66 14.41 -1.96
C PRO A 179 24.67 13.22 -2.06
N GLY A 180 25.20 12.04 -2.43
CA GLY A 180 24.49 10.76 -2.45
C GLY A 180 24.00 10.34 -3.85
N GLN A 181 24.34 9.12 -4.29
CA GLN A 181 23.90 8.61 -5.59
C GLN A 181 22.45 8.06 -5.52
N ARG A 182 21.60 8.41 -6.50
CA ARG A 182 20.24 7.84 -6.59
C ARG A 182 20.24 6.42 -7.17
N PHE A 183 19.66 5.48 -6.44
CA PHE A 183 19.35 4.13 -6.91
C PHE A 183 17.83 3.91 -7.07
N SER A 184 17.40 3.20 -8.12
CA SER A 184 15.99 2.79 -8.26
C SER A 184 15.69 1.52 -7.45
N CYS A 185 14.64 1.55 -6.63
CA CYS A 185 14.17 0.43 -5.83
C CYS A 185 13.89 -0.82 -6.69
N ILE A 186 14.69 -1.88 -6.50
CA ILE A 186 14.62 -3.11 -7.28
C ILE A 186 13.27 -3.82 -7.11
N ALA A 187 12.70 -3.83 -5.90
CA ALA A 187 11.36 -4.38 -5.66
C ALA A 187 10.26 -3.63 -6.43
N HIS A 188 10.40 -2.30 -6.58
CA HIS A 188 9.49 -1.49 -7.40
C HIS A 188 9.70 -1.77 -8.89
N ASN A 189 10.95 -1.88 -9.36
CA ASN A 189 11.23 -2.31 -10.75
C ASN A 189 10.58 -3.67 -11.06
N ILE A 190 10.75 -4.68 -10.20
CA ILE A 190 10.10 -6.00 -10.36
C ILE A 190 8.56 -5.87 -10.43
N ASN A 191 7.97 -5.06 -9.55
CA ASN A 191 6.52 -4.79 -9.57
C ASN A 191 6.06 -4.13 -10.88
N LEU A 192 6.86 -3.21 -11.45
CA LEU A 192 6.57 -2.61 -12.75
C LEU A 192 6.71 -3.62 -13.91
N VAL A 193 7.74 -4.48 -13.91
CA VAL A 193 7.91 -5.55 -14.91
C VAL A 193 6.68 -6.46 -14.94
N VAL A 194 6.26 -6.99 -13.78
CA VAL A 194 5.09 -7.89 -13.73
C VAL A 194 3.79 -7.15 -14.07
N ARG A 195 3.54 -5.97 -13.47
CA ARG A 195 2.30 -5.20 -13.71
C ARG A 195 2.16 -4.80 -15.18
N ASN A 196 3.21 -4.24 -15.77
CA ASN A 196 3.13 -3.62 -17.10
C ASN A 196 3.37 -4.65 -18.21
N GLY A 197 4.19 -5.68 -17.95
CA GLY A 197 4.44 -6.77 -18.90
C GLY A 197 3.24 -7.69 -19.08
N LEU A 198 2.50 -8.01 -18.00
CA LEU A 198 1.36 -8.93 -18.05
C LEU A 198 -0.02 -8.26 -17.85
N LYS A 199 -0.07 -6.94 -17.63
CA LYS A 199 -1.30 -6.14 -17.47
C LYS A 199 -2.31 -6.70 -16.45
N ILE A 200 -1.81 -7.29 -15.37
CA ILE A 200 -2.60 -8.07 -14.40
C ILE A 200 -3.76 -7.32 -13.72
N TRP A 201 -3.80 -5.99 -13.76
CA TRP A 201 -4.84 -5.15 -13.12
C TRP A 201 -5.46 -4.11 -14.06
N GLU A 202 -5.01 -4.03 -15.32
CA GLU A 202 -5.35 -2.93 -16.23
C GLU A 202 -6.00 -3.49 -17.50
N PRO A 203 -7.22 -3.04 -17.88
CA PRO A 203 -7.80 -3.37 -19.17
C PRO A 203 -6.83 -3.02 -20.31
N VAL A 204 -6.62 -3.96 -21.24
CA VAL A 204 -5.68 -3.75 -22.35
C VAL A 204 -6.38 -2.98 -23.48
N GLU A 205 -6.28 -1.66 -23.41
CA GLU A 205 -6.83 -0.74 -24.42
C GLU A 205 -6.30 -1.05 -25.83
N LYS A 206 -7.21 -1.20 -26.80
CA LYS A 206 -6.82 -1.24 -28.21
C LYS A 206 -6.27 0.14 -28.61
N LYS A 207 -4.94 0.24 -28.83
CA LYS A 207 -4.36 1.39 -29.53
C LYS A 207 -5.00 1.49 -30.92
N LYS A 208 -5.93 2.45 -31.11
CA LYS A 208 -6.48 2.76 -32.43
C LYS A 208 -5.32 3.13 -33.36
N LYS A 209 -5.07 2.33 -34.40
CA LYS A 209 -4.13 2.70 -35.47
C LYS A 209 -4.65 4.03 -36.06
N LYS A 210 -3.90 5.13 -35.92
CA LYS A 210 -4.13 6.32 -36.75
C LYS A 210 -3.78 5.91 -38.18
N VAL A 211 -4.79 5.69 -39.02
CA VAL A 211 -4.59 5.53 -40.46
C VAL A 211 -4.15 6.90 -40.98
N ALA A 212 -2.89 7.02 -41.37
CA ALA A 212 -2.38 8.21 -42.01
C ALA A 212 -2.90 8.22 -43.46
N GLN A 213 -3.91 9.05 -43.75
CA GLN A 213 -4.23 9.39 -45.13
C GLN A 213 -3.09 10.27 -45.67
N ALA A 214 -2.31 9.72 -46.59
CA ALA A 214 -1.24 10.43 -47.25
C ALA A 214 -1.82 11.27 -48.41
N THR A 215 -1.89 12.58 -48.22
CA THR A 215 -2.13 13.54 -49.31
C THR A 215 -0.87 14.39 -49.47
N THR A 216 -0.22 14.27 -50.63
CA THR A 216 1.12 14.82 -50.87
C THR A 216 1.08 16.25 -51.41
N THR A 217 1.65 17.20 -50.65
CA THR A 217 2.28 18.40 -51.22
C THR A 217 3.46 18.84 -50.35
N ASN A 218 4.63 19.02 -50.96
CA ASN A 218 5.83 19.51 -50.28
C ASN A 218 5.81 21.03 -50.14
N THR A 219 6.17 21.53 -48.95
CA THR A 219 7.00 22.74 -48.84
C THR A 219 8.02 22.56 -47.73
N PHE A 220 9.31 22.61 -48.06
CA PHE A 220 10.39 22.79 -47.08
C PHE A 220 10.49 24.28 -46.76
N ILE A 221 10.33 24.67 -45.49
CA ILE A 221 10.86 25.92 -44.94
C ILE A 221 11.51 25.60 -43.60
N TYR A 222 12.72 26.14 -43.40
CA TYR A 222 13.44 26.09 -42.13
C TYR A 222 13.64 27.53 -41.68
N SER A 223 12.88 27.96 -40.67
CA SER A 223 12.99 29.29 -40.09
C SER A 223 12.67 29.22 -38.60
N SER A 224 13.60 29.73 -37.80
CA SER A 224 13.32 30.26 -36.46
C SER A 224 12.31 31.40 -36.55
N ASP A 225 11.49 31.57 -35.53
CA ASP A 225 11.21 32.91 -35.01
C ASP A 225 10.95 32.87 -33.50
N SER A 226 11.81 33.59 -32.78
CA SER A 226 11.50 34.84 -32.07
C SER A 226 10.28 34.90 -31.13
N ASP A 227 10.52 35.48 -29.96
CA ASP A 227 9.57 35.76 -28.90
C ASP A 227 8.56 36.88 -29.28
N ASP A 228 7.41 36.90 -28.60
CA ASP A 228 6.64 38.13 -28.34
C ASP A 228 5.89 37.95 -27.00
N ASP A 229 6.44 38.53 -25.92
CA ASP A 229 5.80 38.62 -24.60
C ASP A 229 4.85 39.83 -24.58
N GLU A 230 3.53 39.62 -24.45
CA GLU A 230 2.60 40.73 -24.16
C GLU A 230 2.38 40.87 -22.65
N MET A 231 2.95 41.93 -22.06
CA MET A 231 3.01 42.12 -20.61
C MET A 231 1.63 42.39 -19.97
N SER A 232 1.44 41.83 -18.77
CA SER A 232 0.58 42.41 -17.74
C SER A 232 1.38 42.58 -16.44
N GLU A 233 1.55 43.83 -16.01
CA GLU A 233 2.35 44.21 -14.84
C GLU A 233 1.60 44.04 -13.49
N PRO A 234 2.27 44.13 -12.32
CA PRO A 234 2.07 43.10 -11.30
C PRO A 234 1.30 43.54 -10.05
N ASP A 235 0.50 42.62 -9.52
CA ASP A 235 0.05 42.68 -8.13
C ASP A 235 1.19 42.33 -7.16
N ARG A 236 1.82 43.42 -6.69
CA ARG A 236 2.36 43.68 -5.33
C ARG A 236 2.72 42.46 -4.45
N ALA A 237 3.99 42.39 -4.05
CA ALA A 237 4.51 41.31 -3.22
C ALA A 237 3.96 41.28 -1.78
N ASP A 238 3.58 40.09 -1.31
CA ASP A 238 3.58 39.70 0.09
C ASP A 238 4.86 38.91 0.40
N ILE A 239 5.62 39.38 1.39
CA ILE A 239 6.85 38.73 1.88
C ILE A 239 6.43 37.72 2.96
N PRO A 240 6.95 36.47 2.96
CA PRO A 240 6.72 35.55 4.06
C PRO A 240 7.32 36.11 5.36
N GLU A 241 6.44 36.39 6.31
CA GLU A 241 6.73 36.95 7.64
C GLU A 241 7.85 36.18 8.37
N GLU A 242 8.82 36.91 8.91
CA GLU A 242 9.97 36.33 9.61
C GLU A 242 9.58 35.89 11.03
N LEU A 243 10.23 34.83 11.53
CA LEU A 243 10.05 34.38 12.92
C LEU A 243 10.94 35.22 13.83
N GLU A 244 10.45 36.36 14.29
CA GLU A 244 11.14 37.16 15.31
C GLU A 244 11.05 36.51 16.70
N ASP A 245 12.18 36.46 17.40
CA ASP A 245 12.27 36.10 18.82
C ASP A 245 11.84 37.29 19.68
N GLU A 246 10.63 37.28 20.24
CA GLU A 246 10.32 38.07 21.44
C GLU A 246 10.62 37.25 22.70
N GLY A 247 11.88 37.32 23.14
CA GLY A 247 12.22 37.12 24.54
C GLY A 247 12.25 38.45 25.26
N ASP A 248 11.41 38.64 26.29
CA ASP A 248 11.44 39.85 27.11
C ASP A 248 11.48 39.52 28.62
N GLU A 249 12.15 40.37 29.39
CA GLU A 249 12.54 40.10 30.77
C GLU A 249 11.60 40.76 31.79
N ASP A 250 10.72 39.99 32.44
CA ASP A 250 10.32 40.37 33.80
C ASP A 250 9.96 39.20 34.73
N CYS A 251 10.99 38.65 35.41
CA CYS A 251 10.81 37.67 36.49
C CYS A 251 11.25 38.25 37.85
N LYS A 252 10.60 39.36 38.26
CA LYS A 252 10.83 39.99 39.57
C LYS A 252 10.34 39.11 40.73
N ARG A 253 11.31 38.52 41.41
CA ARG A 253 11.31 37.96 42.77
C ARG A 253 10.31 38.63 43.74
N ILE A 254 9.26 37.88 44.12
CA ILE A 254 8.54 37.94 45.41
C ILE A 254 8.20 36.46 45.70
N GLU A 255 8.91 35.75 46.58
CA GLU A 255 8.84 35.75 48.05
C GLU A 255 7.54 35.17 48.62
N TYR A 256 7.68 34.30 49.63
CA TYR A 256 6.62 33.49 50.23
C TYR A 256 5.67 34.32 51.09
N ASN A 257 4.40 33.91 51.14
CA ASN A 257 3.59 34.04 52.36
C ASN A 257 2.52 32.94 52.41
N GLU A 258 2.16 32.55 53.63
CA GLU A 258 1.08 31.61 53.95
C GLU A 258 -0.25 32.39 54.09
N GLY A 259 -1.40 31.75 53.82
CA GLY A 259 -2.70 32.42 53.90
C GLY A 259 -3.90 31.51 53.56
N ASP A 260 -4.75 31.28 54.56
CA ASP A 260 -5.82 30.29 54.61
C ASP A 260 -7.02 30.44 53.65
N GLU A 261 -7.73 29.31 53.52
CA GLU A 261 -9.19 29.15 53.32
C GLU A 261 -9.97 30.05 52.34
N ASN A 262 -10.59 29.43 51.33
CA ASN A 262 -11.97 28.96 51.54
C ASN A 262 -12.48 27.91 50.54
N ASN A 263 -13.64 27.31 50.85
CA ASN A 263 -14.18 26.11 50.20
C ASN A 263 -15.61 26.33 49.65
N THR A 264 -15.78 26.22 48.32
CA THR A 264 -17.06 25.88 47.67
C THR A 264 -16.80 24.96 46.48
N GLY A 265 -17.60 23.91 46.35
CA GLY A 265 -17.41 22.89 45.31
C GLY A 265 -18.32 23.05 44.09
N GLY A 266 -17.94 22.38 42.99
CA GLY A 266 -18.78 22.12 41.83
C GLY A 266 -18.51 20.70 41.31
N GLU A 267 -19.55 19.94 40.99
CA GLU A 267 -19.44 18.61 40.37
C GLU A 267 -19.79 18.72 38.87
N ASP A 268 -18.80 18.76 37.99
CA ASP A 268 -19.03 18.70 36.54
C ASP A 268 -19.01 17.25 36.02
N PHE A 269 -20.11 16.87 35.35
CA PHE A 269 -20.26 15.62 34.62
C PHE A 269 -19.88 15.84 33.14
N ASP A 270 -18.93 15.06 32.62
CA ASP A 270 -18.75 14.86 31.17
C ASP A 270 -19.56 13.61 30.75
N GLU A 271 -20.53 13.76 29.85
CA GLU A 271 -21.32 12.64 29.32
C GLU A 271 -20.63 11.98 28.10
N ASP A 272 -20.49 10.65 28.12
CA ASP A 272 -20.04 9.85 26.97
C ASP A 272 -21.27 9.50 26.08
N GLU A 273 -21.49 10.22 24.98
CA GLU A 273 -22.46 9.77 23.96
C GLU A 273 -21.95 8.52 23.23
N SER A 274 -22.61 7.39 23.49
CA SER A 274 -22.62 6.25 22.57
C SER A 274 -23.94 5.48 22.68
N SER A 275 -24.79 5.58 21.66
CA SER A 275 -26.03 4.83 21.57
C SER A 275 -26.31 4.35 20.14
N THR A 276 -26.27 3.04 19.95
CA THR A 276 -27.09 2.35 18.95
C THR A 276 -28.38 1.92 19.65
N GLY A 277 -29.54 2.30 19.11
CA GLY A 277 -30.85 1.94 19.65
C GLY A 277 -31.95 2.21 18.63
N SER A 278 -33.08 1.51 18.75
CA SER A 278 -34.12 1.42 17.72
C SER A 278 -35.54 1.64 18.24
N ASP A 279 -36.45 1.79 17.27
CA ASP A 279 -37.88 1.47 17.30
C ASP A 279 -38.91 2.61 17.41
N ASN A 280 -40.04 2.38 16.73
CA ASN A 280 -41.07 3.36 16.35
C ASN A 280 -42.13 3.58 17.46
N PRO A 281 -43.05 4.56 17.27
CA PRO A 281 -44.33 4.20 16.63
C PRO A 281 -44.94 5.24 15.66
N SER A 282 -45.92 4.74 14.89
CA SER A 282 -47.00 5.41 14.12
C SER A 282 -47.74 6.53 14.90
N ASP A 283 -48.50 7.48 14.33
CA ASP A 283 -49.00 7.78 12.96
C ASP A 283 -49.45 9.28 12.93
N SER A 284 -49.99 9.98 11.92
CA SER A 284 -50.42 9.77 10.50
C SER A 284 -50.56 11.17 9.84
N GLY A 285 -50.76 11.39 8.55
CA GLY A 285 -50.85 10.51 7.37
C GLY A 285 -51.34 11.28 6.12
N GLY A 286 -51.17 10.70 4.93
CA GLY A 286 -51.59 11.28 3.64
C GLY A 286 -50.58 12.26 3.01
N GLY A 287 -50.28 12.20 1.71
CA GLY A 287 -50.61 11.14 0.73
C GLY A 287 -50.68 11.65 -0.70
N ASP A 288 -49.89 11.05 -1.59
CA ASP A 288 -50.19 10.98 -3.03
C ASP A 288 -49.45 9.78 -3.65
N TYR A 289 -50.02 9.18 -4.70
CA TYR A 289 -49.53 7.94 -5.33
C TYR A 289 -48.75 8.22 -6.62
N ILE A 290 -47.76 7.37 -6.92
CA ILE A 290 -47.56 6.73 -8.24
C ILE A 290 -46.63 5.50 -8.07
N SER A 291 -46.60 4.61 -9.06
CA SER A 291 -46.25 3.20 -8.93
C SER A 291 -44.76 2.84 -8.84
N GLU A 292 -44.53 1.59 -8.46
CA GLU A 292 -43.27 0.86 -8.58
C GLU A 292 -42.76 0.85 -10.03
N ASP A 293 -41.43 0.87 -10.21
CA ASP A 293 -40.79 0.57 -11.50
C ASP A 293 -39.51 -0.25 -11.28
N GLU A 294 -39.29 -1.24 -12.13
CA GLU A 294 -38.32 -2.33 -11.93
C GLU A 294 -37.01 -2.04 -12.67
N PHE A 295 -35.90 -1.79 -11.96
CA PHE A 295 -34.61 -1.49 -12.61
C PHE A 295 -33.91 -2.75 -13.14
N VAL A 296 -34.51 -3.35 -14.17
CA VAL A 296 -33.92 -4.40 -14.99
C VAL A 296 -32.71 -3.83 -15.72
N LEU A 297 -31.52 -4.42 -15.51
CA LEU A 297 -30.36 -4.15 -16.36
C LEU A 297 -30.55 -4.81 -17.72
N GLY A 298 -31.15 -4.07 -18.65
CA GLY A 298 -31.23 -4.45 -20.05
C GLY A 298 -29.84 -4.72 -20.63
N VAL A 299 -29.61 -5.97 -21.04
CA VAL A 299 -28.54 -6.32 -21.98
C VAL A 299 -29.23 -6.48 -23.32
N GLU A 300 -29.06 -5.51 -24.19
CA GLU A 300 -29.59 -5.59 -25.56
C GLU A 300 -28.90 -6.74 -26.30
N SER A 301 -29.73 -7.62 -26.87
CA SER A 301 -29.29 -8.74 -27.70
C SER A 301 -29.34 -8.31 -29.16
N GLU A 302 -28.18 -8.17 -29.80
CA GLU A 302 -28.08 -8.12 -31.26
C GLU A 302 -27.51 -9.48 -31.76
N ASP A 303 -28.47 -10.34 -32.12
CA ASP A 303 -28.47 -11.38 -33.15
C ASP A 303 -27.29 -12.37 -33.33
N GLU A 304 -27.64 -13.67 -33.30
CA GLU A 304 -26.83 -14.76 -33.84
C GLU A 304 -27.17 -14.99 -35.33
N HIS A 305 -26.16 -14.99 -36.21
CA HIS A 305 -25.98 -15.88 -37.39
C HIS A 305 -24.50 -15.74 -37.83
N ASP A 306 -23.75 -16.86 -37.91
CA ASP A 306 -23.25 -17.52 -39.14
C ASP A 306 -22.46 -16.60 -40.10
N ASP A 307 -21.33 -17.01 -40.69
CA ASP A 307 -20.93 -18.37 -41.10
C ASP A 307 -19.52 -18.82 -40.64
N ASN A 308 -19.21 -20.09 -40.97
CA ASN A 308 -17.88 -20.74 -40.97
C ASN A 308 -16.68 -19.87 -41.42
N TYR A 309 -15.51 -20.16 -40.84
CA TYR A 309 -14.21 -19.85 -41.47
C TYR A 309 -13.15 -20.92 -41.12
N GLU A 310 -13.19 -22.05 -41.82
CA GLU A 310 -12.09 -23.04 -41.87
C GLU A 310 -11.25 -22.82 -43.14
N GLY A 311 -9.95 -22.54 -42.98
CA GLY A 311 -8.98 -22.42 -44.07
C GLY A 311 -9.11 -21.15 -44.95
N GLU A 312 -8.08 -20.69 -45.64
CA GLU A 312 -6.63 -20.95 -45.54
C GLU A 312 -5.91 -19.63 -45.85
N ASP A 313 -4.83 -19.28 -45.13
CA ASP A 313 -3.77 -18.42 -45.68
C ASP A 313 -2.46 -18.54 -44.87
N ASP A 314 -1.77 -19.67 -45.05
CA ASP A 314 -0.44 -19.89 -44.48
C ASP A 314 0.62 -18.99 -45.14
N LYS A 315 0.86 -17.78 -44.57
CA LYS A 315 2.11 -16.98 -44.75
C LYS A 315 2.28 -15.69 -43.91
N GLU A 316 1.84 -15.64 -42.65
CA GLU A 316 2.44 -14.70 -41.67
C GLU A 316 3.23 -15.44 -40.57
N GLU A 317 4.51 -15.11 -40.46
CA GLU A 317 5.47 -15.69 -39.52
C GLU A 317 5.08 -15.38 -38.06
N HIS A 318 5.37 -16.29 -37.11
CA HIS A 318 4.86 -16.29 -35.73
C HIS A 318 5.26 -15.08 -34.86
N LEU A 319 4.68 -13.91 -35.14
CA LEU A 319 4.74 -12.74 -34.28
C LEU A 319 3.83 -12.94 -33.07
N ILE A 320 4.45 -13.31 -31.95
CA ILE A 320 3.82 -13.32 -30.61
C ILE A 320 3.33 -11.90 -30.29
N GLU A 321 2.05 -11.63 -30.53
CA GLU A 321 1.46 -10.31 -30.29
C GLU A 321 1.29 -10.06 -28.77
N PRO A 322 2.04 -9.14 -28.14
CA PRO A 322 1.99 -8.95 -26.68
C PRO A 322 0.60 -8.54 -26.19
N TYR A 323 -0.13 -7.80 -27.03
CA TYR A 323 -1.50 -7.36 -26.77
C TYR A 323 -2.45 -8.53 -26.51
N ARG A 324 -2.43 -9.59 -27.34
CA ARG A 324 -3.29 -10.78 -27.17
C ARG A 324 -2.95 -11.51 -25.87
N THR A 325 -1.65 -11.68 -25.62
CA THR A 325 -1.14 -12.34 -24.41
C THR A 325 -1.59 -11.61 -23.15
N GLN A 326 -1.36 -10.29 -23.09
CA GLN A 326 -1.78 -9.42 -21.98
C GLN A 326 -3.29 -9.44 -21.77
N LEU A 327 -4.09 -9.35 -22.85
CA LEU A 327 -5.55 -9.36 -22.75
C LEU A 327 -6.08 -10.71 -22.23
N PHE A 328 -5.45 -11.82 -22.62
CA PHE A 328 -5.79 -13.14 -22.10
C PHE A 328 -5.41 -13.28 -20.61
N VAL A 329 -4.21 -12.86 -20.21
CA VAL A 329 -3.81 -12.84 -18.78
C VAL A 329 -4.79 -12.02 -17.94
N TYR A 330 -5.12 -10.80 -18.37
CA TYR A 330 -6.07 -9.94 -17.66
C TYR A 330 -7.42 -10.65 -17.47
N ARG A 331 -8.03 -11.18 -18.54
CA ARG A 331 -9.32 -11.89 -18.50
C ARG A 331 -9.29 -13.14 -17.62
N LEU A 332 -8.19 -13.90 -17.65
CA LEU A 332 -8.03 -15.12 -16.86
C LEU A 332 -7.90 -14.79 -15.36
N ILE A 333 -7.11 -13.79 -14.99
CA ILE A 333 -6.96 -13.38 -13.59
C ILE A 333 -8.27 -12.75 -13.07
N GLU A 334 -9.00 -11.97 -13.87
CA GLU A 334 -10.32 -11.45 -13.50
C GLU A 334 -11.32 -12.58 -13.18
N ARG A 335 -11.36 -13.66 -13.98
CA ARG A 335 -12.18 -14.85 -13.65
C ARG A 335 -11.78 -15.47 -12.32
N VAL A 336 -10.48 -15.56 -12.01
CA VAL A 336 -10.00 -16.05 -10.70
C VAL A 336 -10.43 -15.11 -9.57
N ARG A 337 -10.27 -13.79 -9.71
CA ARG A 337 -10.72 -12.80 -8.72
C ARG A 337 -12.21 -12.90 -8.45
N ALA A 338 -13.02 -13.02 -9.50
CA ALA A 338 -14.48 -13.13 -9.38
C ALA A 338 -14.90 -14.43 -8.68
N CYS A 339 -14.26 -15.56 -9.00
CA CYS A 339 -14.48 -16.85 -8.33
C CYS A 339 -14.10 -16.79 -6.84
N VAL A 340 -12.90 -16.31 -6.51
CA VAL A 340 -12.43 -16.13 -5.12
C VAL A 340 -13.39 -15.21 -4.34
N THR A 341 -13.84 -14.11 -4.95
CA THR A 341 -14.77 -13.16 -4.33
C THR A 341 -16.15 -13.76 -4.09
N ASN A 342 -16.70 -14.53 -5.05
CA ASN A 342 -17.98 -15.23 -4.86
C ASN A 342 -17.92 -16.24 -3.70
N ILE A 343 -16.83 -17.01 -3.62
CA ILE A 343 -16.57 -17.97 -2.53
C ILE A 343 -16.45 -17.23 -1.19
N HIS A 344 -15.69 -16.13 -1.11
CA HIS A 344 -15.50 -15.36 0.12
C HIS A 344 -16.77 -14.69 0.62
N ASN A 345 -17.59 -14.14 -0.28
CA ASN A 345 -18.86 -13.49 0.07
C ASN A 345 -19.95 -14.49 0.50
N THR A 346 -19.83 -15.77 0.11
CA THR A 346 -20.81 -16.80 0.43
C THR A 346 -20.32 -17.70 1.57
N ARG A 347 -20.72 -17.38 2.80
CA ARG A 347 -20.21 -18.02 4.03
C ARG A 347 -20.22 -19.55 3.99
N ALA A 348 -21.30 -20.16 3.50
CA ALA A 348 -21.42 -21.61 3.40
C ALA A 348 -20.44 -22.24 2.39
N ILE A 349 -20.22 -21.60 1.23
CA ILE A 349 -19.22 -22.05 0.24
C ILE A 349 -17.81 -21.87 0.82
N TYR A 350 -17.52 -20.74 1.48
CA TYR A 350 -16.23 -20.51 2.13
C TYR A 350 -15.90 -21.59 3.17
N ASP A 351 -16.84 -21.90 4.09
CA ASP A 351 -16.61 -22.93 5.11
C ASP A 351 -16.58 -24.35 4.52
N TYR A 352 -17.34 -24.63 3.45
CA TYR A 352 -17.22 -25.88 2.69
C TYR A 352 -15.83 -26.06 2.07
N VAL A 353 -15.34 -25.08 1.31
CA VAL A 353 -14.00 -25.08 0.70
C VAL A 353 -12.92 -25.21 1.78
N LYS A 354 -13.07 -24.49 2.90
CA LYS A 354 -12.15 -24.53 4.05
C LYS A 354 -12.19 -25.84 4.81
N LYS A 355 -13.30 -26.58 4.80
CA LYS A 355 -13.42 -27.94 5.33
C LYS A 355 -12.71 -28.92 4.40
N GLN A 356 -13.03 -28.90 3.10
CA GLN A 356 -12.43 -29.79 2.10
C GLN A 356 -10.90 -29.67 2.03
N ALA A 357 -10.36 -28.44 2.09
CA ALA A 357 -8.91 -28.21 2.08
C ALA A 357 -8.17 -28.72 3.34
N LYS A 358 -8.87 -28.94 4.46
CA LYS A 358 -8.32 -29.57 5.68
C LYS A 358 -8.35 -31.10 5.63
N THR A 359 -9.32 -31.66 4.89
CA THR A 359 -9.52 -33.11 4.74
C THR A 359 -8.90 -33.68 3.46
N SER A 360 -8.30 -32.83 2.61
CA SER A 360 -7.53 -33.28 1.45
C SER A 360 -6.23 -33.98 1.86
N GLU A 361 -5.80 -34.92 1.04
CA GLU A 361 -4.45 -35.48 1.10
C GLU A 361 -3.73 -35.19 -0.23
N PRO A 362 -2.59 -34.46 -0.23
CA PRO A 362 -1.96 -33.80 0.92
C PRO A 362 -2.82 -32.67 1.52
N LYS A 363 -2.56 -32.32 2.79
CA LYS A 363 -3.28 -31.26 3.51
C LYS A 363 -2.89 -29.89 2.98
N ILE A 364 -3.88 -29.14 2.48
CA ILE A 364 -3.67 -27.81 1.87
C ILE A 364 -3.93 -26.71 2.90
N LYS A 365 -3.25 -25.57 2.80
CA LYS A 365 -3.54 -24.39 3.63
C LYS A 365 -4.98 -23.93 3.36
N ALA A 366 -5.83 -23.97 4.38
CA ALA A 366 -7.27 -23.94 4.20
C ALA A 366 -7.85 -22.56 3.83
N GLY A 367 -8.58 -22.51 2.71
CA GLY A 367 -9.27 -21.32 2.21
C GLY A 367 -8.48 -20.56 1.15
N LEU A 368 -9.21 -19.83 0.29
CA LEU A 368 -8.62 -19.02 -0.78
C LEU A 368 -8.05 -17.70 -0.24
N VAL A 369 -7.26 -17.01 -1.07
CA VAL A 369 -6.63 -15.72 -0.77
C VAL A 369 -7.04 -14.71 -1.83
N SER A 370 -7.56 -13.56 -1.42
CA SER A 370 -7.92 -12.46 -2.29
C SER A 370 -6.68 -11.70 -2.79
N ASP A 371 -6.72 -11.25 -4.05
CA ASP A 371 -5.74 -10.31 -4.60
C ASP A 371 -5.99 -8.89 -4.05
N PHE A 372 -4.93 -8.15 -3.74
CA PHE A 372 -5.01 -6.77 -3.23
C PHE A 372 -4.17 -5.85 -4.12
N ILE A 373 -4.84 -4.94 -4.83
CA ILE A 373 -4.26 -4.06 -5.86
C ILE A 373 -3.34 -2.99 -5.23
N ILE A 374 -2.18 -3.44 -4.75
CA ILE A 374 -1.14 -2.67 -4.07
C ILE A 374 0.25 -3.20 -4.50
N ARG A 375 0.45 -4.53 -4.40
CA ARG A 375 1.65 -5.22 -4.92
C ARG A 375 1.26 -6.59 -5.50
N TRP A 376 1.80 -6.88 -6.68
CA TRP A 376 1.49 -8.05 -7.50
C TRP A 376 1.73 -9.40 -6.79
N ASN A 377 2.55 -9.42 -5.72
CA ASN A 377 2.77 -10.60 -4.87
C ASN A 377 1.46 -11.22 -4.37
N THR A 378 0.42 -10.41 -4.13
CA THR A 378 -0.90 -10.93 -3.69
C THR A 378 -1.61 -11.69 -4.81
N THR A 379 -1.46 -11.25 -6.06
CA THR A 379 -1.94 -11.95 -7.26
C THR A 379 -1.23 -13.30 -7.42
N PHE A 380 0.07 -13.37 -7.18
CA PHE A 380 0.82 -14.64 -7.16
C PHE A 380 0.33 -15.59 -6.05
N ILE A 381 0.15 -15.08 -4.82
CA ILE A 381 -0.31 -15.89 -3.68
C ILE A 381 -1.76 -16.38 -3.91
N MET A 382 -2.61 -15.57 -4.56
CA MET A 382 -3.93 -15.98 -5.02
C MET A 382 -3.82 -17.15 -6.02
N ILE A 383 -3.00 -17.02 -7.07
CA ILE A 383 -2.85 -18.06 -8.11
C ILE A 383 -2.25 -19.36 -7.51
N ASP A 384 -1.22 -19.29 -6.66
CA ASP A 384 -0.72 -20.46 -5.91
C ASP A 384 -1.85 -21.11 -5.12
N ARG A 385 -2.60 -20.34 -4.32
CA ARG A 385 -3.69 -20.89 -3.50
C ARG A 385 -4.79 -21.51 -4.36
N PHE A 386 -5.13 -20.88 -5.49
CA PHE A 386 -6.19 -21.29 -6.41
C PHE A 386 -5.83 -22.58 -7.15
N ASN A 387 -4.62 -22.67 -7.72
CA ASN A 387 -4.10 -23.89 -8.37
C ASN A 387 -4.07 -25.07 -7.39
N ASN A 388 -3.61 -24.86 -6.15
CA ASN A 388 -3.67 -25.89 -5.10
C ASN A 388 -5.11 -26.31 -4.75
N HIS A 389 -6.11 -25.44 -4.92
CA HIS A 389 -7.53 -25.75 -4.65
C HIS A 389 -8.31 -26.28 -5.86
N ARG A 390 -7.67 -26.51 -7.01
CA ARG A 390 -8.30 -26.91 -8.28
C ARG A 390 -9.44 -27.91 -8.11
N PHE A 391 -9.16 -29.11 -7.58
CA PHE A 391 -10.16 -30.16 -7.40
C PHE A 391 -11.33 -29.75 -6.49
N ILE A 392 -11.12 -28.84 -5.54
CA ILE A 392 -12.17 -28.34 -4.64
C ILE A 392 -13.07 -27.34 -5.39
N ILE A 393 -12.47 -26.48 -6.23
CA ILE A 393 -13.18 -25.50 -7.06
C ILE A 393 -13.99 -26.21 -8.17
N ASP A 394 -13.37 -27.15 -8.87
CA ASP A 394 -14.02 -28.00 -9.88
C ASP A 394 -15.22 -28.76 -9.27
N ASN A 395 -15.11 -29.27 -8.02
CA ASN A 395 -16.22 -29.88 -7.29
C ASN A 395 -17.30 -28.88 -6.83
N VAL A 396 -16.94 -27.66 -6.43
CA VAL A 396 -17.91 -26.60 -6.06
C VAL A 396 -18.78 -26.20 -7.26
N ASN A 397 -18.17 -26.09 -8.44
CA ASN A 397 -18.86 -25.75 -9.69
C ASN A 397 -19.73 -26.91 -10.22
N SER A 398 -19.20 -28.14 -10.23
CA SER A 398 -19.88 -29.30 -10.82
C SER A 398 -20.91 -29.96 -9.88
N GLN A 399 -20.79 -29.78 -8.56
CA GLN A 399 -21.64 -30.45 -7.57
C GLN A 399 -22.19 -29.47 -6.50
N PRO A 400 -22.77 -28.31 -6.87
CA PRO A 400 -23.25 -27.30 -5.92
C PRO A 400 -24.36 -27.81 -4.99
N TYR A 401 -25.06 -28.88 -5.37
CA TYR A 401 -26.04 -29.57 -4.51
C TYR A 401 -25.41 -30.21 -3.26
N ARG A 402 -24.11 -30.51 -3.26
CA ARG A 402 -23.38 -31.06 -2.09
C ARG A 402 -22.96 -30.02 -1.07
N ILE A 403 -23.12 -28.73 -1.38
CA ILE A 403 -22.82 -27.63 -0.47
C ILE A 403 -24.06 -27.41 0.41
N PRO A 404 -23.93 -27.55 1.76
CA PRO A 404 -25.03 -27.24 2.67
C PRO A 404 -25.32 -25.73 2.67
N ASP A 405 -26.51 -25.35 3.12
CA ASP A 405 -26.86 -23.99 3.53
C ASP A 405 -26.67 -22.86 2.49
N ILE A 406 -26.61 -23.20 1.19
CA ILE A 406 -26.65 -22.22 0.09
C ILE A 406 -28.05 -22.05 -0.51
N SER A 407 -28.39 -20.82 -0.93
CA SER A 407 -29.68 -20.46 -1.50
C SER A 407 -29.87 -20.96 -2.93
N THR A 408 -31.13 -20.98 -3.41
CA THR A 408 -31.45 -21.33 -4.81
C THR A 408 -30.70 -20.43 -5.81
N VAL A 409 -30.63 -19.12 -5.54
CA VAL A 409 -29.88 -18.16 -6.36
C VAL A 409 -28.38 -18.47 -6.37
N GLN A 410 -27.80 -18.86 -5.23
CA GLN A 410 -26.39 -19.27 -5.18
C GLN A 410 -26.13 -20.57 -5.94
N ARG A 411 -27.07 -21.54 -5.90
CA ARG A 411 -27.00 -22.75 -6.74
C ARG A 411 -27.09 -22.40 -8.22
N MET A 412 -28.00 -21.52 -8.62
CA MET A 412 -28.11 -21.03 -10.01
C MET A 412 -26.82 -20.32 -10.47
N ILE A 413 -26.22 -19.48 -9.62
CA ILE A 413 -24.95 -18.80 -9.94
C ILE A 413 -23.80 -19.81 -10.14
N LEU A 414 -23.68 -20.85 -9.30
CA LEU A 414 -22.67 -21.90 -9.51
C LEU A 414 -22.96 -22.72 -10.77
N SER A 415 -24.21 -23.14 -10.96
CA SER A 415 -24.66 -23.90 -12.14
C SER A 415 -24.60 -23.11 -13.46
N SER A 416 -24.52 -21.77 -13.42
CA SER A 416 -24.43 -20.91 -14.61
C SER A 416 -23.11 -21.02 -15.40
N LYS A 417 -22.19 -21.89 -14.96
CA LYS A 417 -20.84 -22.08 -15.53
C LYS A 417 -19.93 -20.84 -15.54
N LYS A 418 -20.41 -19.68 -15.05
CA LYS A 418 -19.67 -18.41 -14.94
C LYS A 418 -18.33 -18.50 -14.18
N PHE A 419 -18.19 -19.49 -13.28
CA PHE A 419 -16.97 -19.76 -12.52
C PHE A 419 -16.32 -21.10 -12.86
N GLU A 420 -16.74 -21.78 -13.93
CA GLU A 420 -16.09 -22.99 -14.43
C GLU A 420 -14.75 -22.63 -15.08
N PHE A 421 -13.74 -23.50 -14.89
CA PHE A 421 -12.41 -23.38 -15.46
C PHE A 421 -12.13 -24.61 -16.31
N THR A 422 -11.81 -24.39 -17.58
CA THR A 422 -11.45 -25.46 -18.52
C THR A 422 -10.10 -26.07 -18.15
N ASN A 423 -9.80 -27.27 -18.67
CA ASN A 423 -8.45 -27.83 -18.58
C ASN A 423 -7.38 -26.86 -19.11
N ASN A 424 -7.68 -26.14 -20.19
CA ASN A 424 -6.79 -25.13 -20.76
C ASN A 424 -6.58 -23.94 -19.81
N ASP A 425 -7.63 -23.42 -19.17
CA ASP A 425 -7.50 -22.37 -18.14
C ASP A 425 -6.56 -22.82 -17.00
N TRP A 426 -6.72 -24.06 -16.52
CA TRP A 426 -5.89 -24.62 -15.47
C TRP A 426 -4.42 -24.81 -15.88
N PHE A 427 -4.13 -25.18 -17.14
CA PHE A 427 -2.77 -25.21 -17.67
C PHE A 427 -2.19 -23.78 -17.80
N ASN A 428 -2.96 -22.83 -18.32
CA ASN A 428 -2.54 -21.44 -18.47
C ASN A 428 -2.27 -20.77 -17.11
N LEU A 429 -3.03 -21.10 -16.06
CA LEU A 429 -2.78 -20.69 -14.68
C LEU A 429 -1.54 -21.37 -14.05
N MET A 430 -1.16 -22.57 -14.51
CA MET A 430 0.07 -23.22 -14.07
C MET A 430 1.30 -22.55 -14.71
N ASP A 431 1.28 -22.29 -16.02
CA ASP A 431 2.35 -21.57 -16.72
C ASP A 431 2.51 -20.13 -16.20
N LEU A 432 1.39 -19.46 -15.89
CA LEU A 432 1.40 -18.15 -15.24
C LEU A 432 2.00 -18.21 -13.82
N HIS A 433 1.73 -19.26 -13.05
CA HIS A 433 2.40 -19.48 -11.76
C HIS A 433 3.90 -19.76 -11.93
N VAL A 434 4.30 -20.56 -12.93
CA VAL A 434 5.71 -20.84 -13.26
C VAL A 434 6.46 -19.56 -13.63
N VAL A 435 5.91 -18.70 -14.51
CA VAL A 435 6.58 -17.47 -14.95
C VAL A 435 6.71 -16.43 -13.84
N LEU A 436 5.75 -16.38 -12.91
CA LEU A 436 5.71 -15.42 -11.80
C LEU A 436 6.58 -15.83 -10.61
N LYS A 437 6.79 -17.14 -10.37
CA LYS A 437 7.49 -17.66 -9.19
C LYS A 437 8.92 -17.11 -9.00
N PRO A 438 9.77 -16.98 -10.04
CA PRO A 438 11.11 -16.36 -9.90
C PRO A 438 11.06 -14.91 -9.43
N PHE A 439 10.09 -14.11 -9.92
CA PHE A 439 9.91 -12.73 -9.49
C PHE A 439 9.43 -12.65 -8.03
N PHE A 440 8.62 -13.59 -7.57
CA PHE A 440 8.09 -13.59 -6.20
C PHE A 440 9.22 -13.87 -5.20
N ILE A 441 10.03 -14.89 -5.48
CA ILE A 441 11.25 -15.21 -4.73
C ILE A 441 12.19 -13.99 -4.72
N SER A 442 12.47 -13.42 -5.89
CA SER A 442 13.31 -12.23 -6.05
C SER A 442 12.82 -11.02 -5.24
N THR A 443 11.51 -10.76 -5.26
CA THR A 443 10.90 -9.66 -4.50
C THR A 443 11.05 -9.87 -3.00
N ASN A 444 10.89 -11.10 -2.52
CA ASN A 444 11.03 -11.42 -1.10
C ASN A 444 12.49 -11.32 -0.62
N ILE A 445 13.45 -11.75 -1.45
CA ILE A 445 14.90 -11.60 -1.17
C ILE A 445 15.27 -10.12 -1.04
N ILE A 446 14.84 -9.29 -2.00
CA ILE A 446 15.27 -7.88 -2.05
C ILE A 446 14.47 -6.94 -1.12
N SER A 447 13.33 -7.39 -0.60
CA SER A 447 12.49 -6.65 0.36
C SER A 447 12.72 -7.06 1.83
N ALA A 448 13.73 -7.89 2.09
CA ALA A 448 14.08 -8.32 3.44
C ALA A 448 14.62 -7.16 4.30
N LYS A 449 14.48 -7.29 5.64
CA LYS A 449 14.92 -6.29 6.62
C LYS A 449 16.04 -6.75 7.55
N ASN A 450 16.33 -8.06 7.55
CA ASN A 450 17.19 -8.70 8.55
C ASN A 450 18.64 -8.92 8.05
N TYR A 451 18.94 -8.53 6.80
CA TYR A 451 20.26 -8.64 6.18
C TYR A 451 20.43 -7.59 5.07
N PRO A 452 21.67 -7.23 4.67
CA PRO A 452 21.91 -6.27 3.59
C PRO A 452 21.44 -6.81 2.23
N THR A 453 20.48 -6.13 1.60
CA THR A 453 19.85 -6.62 0.35
C THR A 453 20.57 -6.18 -0.93
N LEU A 454 21.31 -5.06 -0.91
CA LEU A 454 21.91 -4.47 -2.12
C LEU A 454 22.84 -5.44 -2.88
N GLY A 455 23.67 -6.21 -2.18
CA GLY A 455 24.57 -7.20 -2.78
C GLY A 455 23.83 -8.33 -3.51
N ALA A 456 22.64 -8.73 -3.03
CA ALA A 456 21.78 -9.68 -3.73
C ALA A 456 21.10 -9.08 -4.97
N GLY A 457 21.10 -7.75 -5.11
CA GLY A 457 20.42 -7.03 -6.18
C GLY A 457 20.92 -7.39 -7.58
N TYR A 458 22.24 -7.58 -7.76
CA TYR A 458 22.80 -8.02 -9.04
C TYR A 458 22.43 -9.47 -9.34
N SER A 459 22.60 -10.38 -8.38
CA SER A 459 22.26 -11.80 -8.52
C SER A 459 20.78 -12.02 -8.85
N VAL A 460 19.88 -11.24 -8.23
CA VAL A 460 18.44 -11.22 -8.55
C VAL A 460 18.19 -10.79 -9.99
N GLN A 461 18.81 -9.70 -10.45
CA GLN A 461 18.66 -9.22 -11.83
C GLN A 461 19.20 -10.24 -12.84
N TYR A 462 20.39 -10.83 -12.58
CA TYR A 462 20.98 -11.86 -13.42
C TYR A 462 20.11 -13.11 -13.50
N ALA A 463 19.59 -13.61 -12.37
CA ALA A 463 18.71 -14.79 -12.34
C ALA A 463 17.40 -14.57 -13.09
N LEU A 464 16.78 -13.39 -12.94
CA LEU A 464 15.58 -13.03 -13.70
C LEU A 464 15.87 -12.88 -15.20
N ARG A 465 16.99 -12.24 -15.58
CA ARG A 465 17.44 -12.17 -16.98
C ARG A 465 17.63 -13.57 -17.57
N TYR A 466 18.37 -14.44 -16.88
CA TYR A 466 18.62 -15.80 -17.33
C TYR A 466 17.32 -16.59 -17.52
N PHE A 467 16.36 -16.46 -16.60
CA PHE A 467 15.04 -17.11 -16.71
C PHE A 467 14.17 -16.58 -17.87
N LEU A 468 14.22 -15.28 -18.16
CA LEU A 468 13.41 -14.65 -19.21
C LEU A 468 13.98 -14.85 -20.62
N PHE A 469 15.31 -14.85 -20.76
CA PHE A 469 16.01 -15.01 -22.02
C PHE A 469 16.28 -16.49 -22.34
N GLY A 470 16.41 -17.33 -21.31
CA GLY A 470 16.49 -18.78 -21.46
C GLY A 470 15.13 -19.39 -21.78
N SER A 471 14.92 -19.75 -23.04
CA SER A 471 13.83 -20.63 -23.46
C SER A 471 14.26 -22.09 -23.31
N ALA A 472 13.46 -22.91 -22.63
CA ALA A 472 13.58 -24.36 -22.73
C ALA A 472 12.90 -24.85 -24.02
N GLU A 473 13.41 -25.94 -24.59
CA GLU A 473 12.77 -26.60 -25.74
C GLU A 473 11.31 -26.93 -25.42
N ASN A 474 11.10 -27.49 -24.21
CA ASN A 474 9.81 -27.88 -23.63
C ASN A 474 8.91 -26.71 -23.15
N ASP A 475 9.34 -25.44 -23.24
CA ASP A 475 8.45 -24.32 -22.85
C ASP A 475 7.24 -24.26 -23.81
N SER A 476 6.02 -24.17 -23.28
CA SER A 476 4.80 -24.04 -24.10
C SER A 476 4.81 -22.74 -24.92
N SER A 477 4.05 -22.69 -26.02
CA SER A 477 3.88 -21.45 -26.81
C SER A 477 3.32 -20.30 -25.95
N TRP A 478 2.43 -20.64 -25.01
CA TRP A 478 1.89 -19.71 -24.01
C TRP A 478 2.98 -19.20 -23.04
N LEU A 479 3.80 -20.09 -22.48
CA LEU A 479 4.89 -19.72 -21.56
C LEU A 479 5.99 -18.90 -22.27
N LYS A 480 6.32 -19.23 -23.52
CA LYS A 480 7.18 -18.41 -24.40
C LYS A 480 6.59 -17.01 -24.60
N SER A 481 5.28 -16.91 -24.80
CA SER A 481 4.57 -15.63 -24.94
C SER A 481 4.56 -14.79 -23.65
N LEU A 482 4.35 -15.44 -22.49
CA LEU A 482 4.45 -14.80 -21.17
C LEU A 482 5.87 -14.28 -20.90
N LYS A 483 6.91 -15.09 -21.17
CA LYS A 483 8.32 -14.69 -21.04
C LYS A 483 8.63 -13.48 -21.93
N PHE A 484 8.16 -13.47 -23.18
CA PHE A 484 8.38 -12.35 -24.11
C PHE A 484 7.80 -11.03 -23.58
N CYS A 485 6.56 -11.03 -23.10
CA CYS A 485 5.90 -9.84 -22.56
C CYS A 485 6.58 -9.30 -21.29
N LEU A 486 7.09 -10.18 -20.43
CA LEU A 486 7.89 -9.81 -19.26
C LEU A 486 9.30 -9.33 -19.63
N ARG A 487 9.92 -9.93 -20.65
CA ARG A 487 11.25 -9.55 -21.13
C ARG A 487 11.28 -8.10 -21.64
N GLN A 488 10.32 -7.71 -22.48
CA GLN A 488 10.23 -6.34 -23.02
C GLN A 488 10.18 -5.27 -21.91
N THR A 489 9.48 -5.55 -20.80
CA THR A 489 9.42 -4.62 -19.66
C THR A 489 10.59 -4.77 -18.69
N PHE A 490 11.24 -5.93 -18.63
CA PHE A 490 12.50 -6.12 -17.91
C PHE A 490 13.62 -5.27 -18.53
N GLU A 491 13.78 -5.33 -19.86
CA GLU A 491 14.75 -4.54 -20.63
C GLU A 491 14.55 -3.04 -20.36
N LEU A 492 13.31 -2.55 -20.40
CA LEU A 492 12.93 -1.17 -20.06
C LEU A 492 13.29 -0.72 -18.62
N TYR A 493 13.07 -1.57 -17.61
CA TYR A 493 13.25 -1.15 -16.20
C TYR A 493 14.63 -1.44 -15.61
N PHE A 494 15.41 -2.33 -16.22
CA PHE A 494 16.75 -2.70 -15.77
C PHE A 494 17.85 -2.33 -16.79
N ASP A 495 17.69 -2.64 -18.07
CA ASP A 495 18.79 -2.56 -19.05
C ASP A 495 18.98 -1.17 -19.67
N GLU A 496 17.91 -0.41 -19.97
CA GLU A 496 18.02 0.96 -20.52
C GLU A 496 18.87 1.91 -19.63
N LYS A 497 18.96 1.60 -18.33
CA LYS A 497 19.78 2.34 -17.37
C LYS A 497 21.27 1.98 -17.48
N ILE A 498 21.59 0.75 -17.86
CA ILE A 498 22.97 0.26 -18.01
C ILE A 498 23.62 0.96 -19.21
N GLU A 499 22.93 1.04 -20.36
CA GLU A 499 23.47 1.74 -21.53
C GLU A 499 23.75 3.22 -21.25
N LYS A 500 22.89 3.92 -20.49
CA LYS A 500 23.16 5.31 -20.12
C LYS A 500 24.35 5.43 -19.19
N HIS A 501 24.44 4.61 -18.13
CA HIS A 501 25.60 4.64 -17.24
C HIS A 501 26.92 4.25 -17.95
N GLN A 502 26.89 3.35 -18.94
CA GLN A 502 28.06 3.03 -19.76
C GLN A 502 28.45 4.18 -20.69
N LYS A 503 27.47 4.88 -21.30
CA LYS A 503 27.73 6.09 -22.10
C LYS A 503 28.30 7.22 -21.23
N ASP A 504 27.70 7.47 -20.06
CA ASP A 504 28.16 8.50 -19.11
C ASP A 504 29.57 8.20 -18.56
N THR A 505 29.94 6.94 -18.33
CA THR A 505 31.31 6.56 -17.93
C THR A 505 32.30 6.51 -19.10
N SER A 506 31.86 6.24 -20.33
CA SER A 506 32.70 6.35 -21.53
C SER A 506 33.07 7.80 -21.91
N LEU A 507 32.41 8.78 -21.31
CA LEU A 507 32.74 10.20 -21.41
C LEU A 507 33.66 10.70 -20.27
N VAL A 508 34.10 9.81 -19.38
CA VAL A 508 35.07 10.10 -18.31
C VAL A 508 36.26 9.15 -18.43
N SER A 509 37.00 9.29 -19.54
CA SER A 509 38.30 8.66 -19.74
C SER A 509 39.31 9.68 -20.25
N TYR A 510 40.35 9.91 -19.44
CA TYR A 510 41.36 10.99 -19.51
C TYR A 510 40.85 12.37 -19.04
#